data_AF-A0A543C0V5-F1
#
_entry.id   AF-A0A543C0V5-F1
#
_cell.length_a   1.000
_cell.length_b   1.000
_cell.length_c   1.000
_cell.angle_alpha   90.00
_cell.angle_beta   90.00
_cell.angle_gamma   90.00
#
_symmetry.space_group_name_H-M   'P 1'
#
loop_
_entity.id
_entity.type
_entity.pdbx_description
1 polymer ?
#
loop_
_entity_poly.entity_id
_entity_poly.type
_entity_poly.pdbx_seq_one_letter_code
_entity_poly.pdbx_strand_id
1 'polypeptide(L)'
;MSGRAGVLLTAYDAQLRGRVPGYPPAGAVVERDGPLVRTHYGTHGTVDLDAGPVPADAGLIRRQQAVFAERGEPVEWRVHSHDQGAELGERLREAGFAAGWERAVLVAEIDGLPGPGALPDGRGVRELLRGEHDLHERIRRIAAATEPHRTSLTEMEADGDLGWNSEQILMLESGAGLLGAAWAQRVDGTEFISIGGMTGPHAEFVPALTDWARLLRRRSDVREFVAEADGALRHTLLRSGFYEITQVTTYHWSPPGPVAPDRPVKRLIFDSEHDALWDRFNARFAFEPGIETYPGITEPPASVTWHLAAIDRTDGPAAARLEAIIERGLRACARPGELLYWLDRNHVGARFDPQRVGGPDRPPWPGAAYPDGDYLIHLTDDLRLGTFGHPRENSLCVFGDELLPHVEEDLNALLGAPMRRGGRTRGDLQA
;
A
#
# COMPACT_ATOMS: atom_id res chain seq x y z
N MET A 1 -27.36 11.47 20.92
CA MET A 1 -26.70 12.09 19.75
C MET A 1 -27.63 13.13 19.15
N SER A 2 -27.12 14.27 18.65
CA SER A 2 -27.92 15.18 17.82
C SER A 2 -28.35 14.47 16.54
N GLY A 3 -29.42 14.93 15.87
CA GLY A 3 -29.89 14.31 14.63
C GLY A 3 -28.80 14.19 13.55
N ARG A 4 -27.88 15.15 13.50
CA ARG A 4 -26.75 15.16 12.56
C ARG A 4 -25.67 14.13 12.91
N ALA A 5 -25.28 14.03 14.18
CA ALA A 5 -24.28 13.03 14.60
C ALA A 5 -24.77 11.59 14.35
N GLY A 6 -26.07 11.32 14.50
CA GLY A 6 -26.64 10.01 14.18
C GLY A 6 -26.61 9.66 12.68
N VAL A 7 -26.85 10.64 11.80
CA VAL A 7 -26.73 10.45 10.33
C VAL A 7 -25.28 10.15 9.94
N LEU A 8 -24.32 10.90 10.49
CA LEU A 8 -22.90 10.69 10.22
C LEU A 8 -22.40 9.35 10.77
N LEU A 9 -22.88 8.92 11.95
CA LEU A 9 -22.59 7.60 12.50
C LEU A 9 -23.09 6.49 11.56
N THR A 10 -24.32 6.60 11.06
CA THR A 10 -24.90 5.62 10.13
C THR A 10 -24.07 5.52 8.85
N ALA A 11 -23.60 6.65 8.30
CA ALA A 11 -22.74 6.66 7.13
C ALA A 11 -21.36 6.02 7.41
N TYR A 12 -20.76 6.33 8.56
CA TYR A 12 -19.50 5.73 9.02
C TYR A 12 -19.61 4.20 9.15
N ASP A 13 -20.65 3.72 9.83
CA ASP A 13 -20.90 2.30 10.04
C ASP A 13 -21.14 1.56 8.72
N ALA A 14 -21.91 2.16 7.81
CA ALA A 14 -22.26 1.53 6.53
C ALA A 14 -21.10 1.48 5.52
N GLN A 15 -20.16 2.44 5.57
CA GLN A 15 -19.14 2.61 4.52
C GLN A 15 -17.72 2.26 4.96
N LEU A 16 -17.38 2.43 6.24
CA LEU A 16 -15.99 2.26 6.72
C LEU A 16 -15.79 1.02 7.58
N ARG A 17 -16.80 0.61 8.35
CA ARG A 17 -16.68 -0.52 9.28
C ARG A 17 -16.83 -1.86 8.56
N GLY A 18 -16.07 -2.85 9.01
CA GLY A 18 -16.07 -4.19 8.44
C GLY A 18 -15.90 -4.22 6.92
N ARG A 19 -15.19 -3.25 6.33
CA ARG A 19 -15.05 -3.14 4.88
C ARG A 19 -13.98 -4.10 4.37
N VAL A 20 -14.31 -4.84 3.31
CA VAL A 20 -13.32 -5.57 2.49
C VAL A 20 -13.05 -4.71 1.25
N PRO A 21 -11.86 -4.11 1.11
CA PRO A 21 -11.54 -3.29 -0.05
C PRO A 21 -11.54 -4.12 -1.34
N GLY A 22 -11.92 -3.50 -2.46
CA GLY A 22 -11.77 -4.12 -3.78
C GLY A 22 -10.29 -4.39 -4.14
N TYR A 23 -9.39 -3.55 -3.64
CA TYR A 23 -7.94 -3.72 -3.70
C TYR A 23 -7.36 -3.67 -2.28
N PRO A 24 -6.87 -4.79 -1.74
CA PRO A 24 -6.19 -4.81 -0.44
C PRO A 24 -4.97 -3.87 -0.42
N PRO A 25 -4.57 -3.37 0.77
CA PRO A 25 -3.29 -2.72 0.94
C PRO A 25 -2.14 -3.57 0.39
N ALA A 26 -1.06 -2.92 -0.07
CA ALA A 26 0.07 -3.61 -0.65
C ALA A 26 0.66 -4.64 0.33
N GLY A 27 0.75 -5.89 -0.13
CA GLY A 27 1.27 -6.99 0.67
C GLY A 27 0.31 -7.53 1.74
N ALA A 28 -0.93 -7.05 1.79
CA ALA A 28 -1.93 -7.50 2.75
C ALA A 28 -2.93 -8.51 2.17
N VAL A 29 -3.53 -9.29 3.07
CA VAL A 29 -4.67 -10.17 2.79
C VAL A 29 -5.83 -9.76 3.69
N VAL A 30 -7.02 -9.57 3.11
CA VAL A 30 -8.22 -9.21 3.87
C VAL A 30 -9.20 -10.37 3.83
N GLU A 31 -9.61 -10.83 5.01
CA GLU A 31 -10.49 -11.98 5.19
C GLU A 31 -11.73 -11.59 6.00
N ARG A 32 -12.89 -12.16 5.65
CA ARG A 32 -14.11 -12.05 6.45
C ARG A 32 -14.38 -13.33 7.21
N ASP A 33 -14.72 -13.18 8.49
CA ASP A 33 -15.10 -14.25 9.39
C ASP A 33 -16.36 -13.85 10.16
N GLY A 34 -17.51 -14.19 9.59
CA GLY A 34 -18.80 -13.71 10.07
C GLY A 34 -18.85 -12.18 10.06
N PRO A 35 -19.08 -11.54 11.23
CA PRO A 35 -19.12 -10.08 11.33
C PRO A 35 -17.73 -9.44 11.51
N LEU A 36 -16.66 -10.23 11.54
CA LEU A 36 -15.30 -9.70 11.65
C LEU A 36 -14.66 -9.60 10.26
N VAL A 37 -13.90 -8.54 10.06
CA VAL A 37 -12.93 -8.43 8.98
C VAL A 37 -11.54 -8.39 9.59
N ARG A 38 -10.68 -9.28 9.11
CA ARG A 38 -9.25 -9.31 9.45
C ARG A 38 -8.45 -8.78 8.29
N THR A 39 -7.44 -7.98 8.60
CA THR A 39 -6.39 -7.64 7.64
C THR A 39 -5.06 -8.17 8.15
N HIS A 40 -4.38 -8.97 7.33
CA HIS A 40 -3.06 -9.52 7.58
C HIS A 40 -2.03 -8.77 6.75
N TYR A 41 -1.18 -7.96 7.37
CA TYR A 41 -0.13 -7.19 6.69
C TYR A 41 1.21 -7.94 6.59
N GLY A 42 1.28 -9.17 7.11
CA GLY A 42 2.51 -9.96 7.18
C GLY A 42 3.44 -9.60 8.34
N THR A 43 3.30 -8.40 8.93
CA THR A 43 4.06 -7.96 10.12
C THR A 43 3.17 -7.79 11.34
N HIS A 44 1.88 -7.59 11.12
CA HIS A 44 0.84 -7.42 12.12
C HIS A 44 -0.51 -7.56 11.40
N GLY A 45 -1.59 -7.45 12.15
CA GLY A 45 -2.90 -7.31 11.56
C GLY A 45 -3.90 -6.57 12.41
N THR A 46 -5.08 -6.41 11.84
CA THR A 46 -6.19 -5.72 12.46
C THR A 46 -7.44 -6.58 12.45
N VAL A 47 -8.30 -6.40 13.45
CA VAL A 47 -9.65 -6.93 13.50
C VAL A 47 -10.62 -5.76 13.64
N ASP A 48 -11.49 -5.62 12.65
CA ASP A 48 -12.59 -4.67 12.66
C ASP A 48 -13.93 -5.40 12.64
N LEU A 49 -14.93 -4.78 13.26
CA LEU A 49 -16.31 -5.24 13.29
C LEU A 49 -17.09 -4.64 12.13
N ASP A 50 -17.88 -5.45 11.44
CA ASP A 50 -19.00 -5.00 10.63
C ASP A 50 -20.10 -4.40 11.53
N ALA A 51 -20.91 -3.48 10.99
CA ALA A 51 -21.93 -2.79 11.77
C ALA A 51 -22.98 -3.77 12.31
N GLY A 52 -23.25 -3.71 13.63
CA GLY A 52 -24.27 -4.52 14.30
C GLY A 52 -23.78 -5.20 15.58
N PRO A 53 -24.70 -5.78 16.37
CA PRO A 53 -24.33 -6.43 17.62
C PRO A 53 -23.57 -7.73 17.32
N VAL A 54 -22.34 -7.83 17.82
CA VAL A 54 -21.56 -9.07 17.75
C VAL A 54 -21.49 -9.68 19.14
N PRO A 55 -21.75 -11.00 19.27
CA PRO A 55 -21.58 -11.68 20.53
C PRO A 55 -20.12 -11.53 20.99
N ALA A 56 -19.92 -11.07 22.21
CA ALA A 56 -18.64 -11.13 22.91
C ALA A 56 -18.31 -12.60 23.31
N ASP A 57 -18.32 -13.49 22.32
CA ASP A 57 -18.12 -14.92 22.48
C ASP A 57 -16.63 -15.25 22.61
N ALA A 58 -16.26 -15.96 23.67
CA ALA A 58 -14.90 -16.42 23.88
C ALA A 58 -14.43 -17.42 22.80
N GLY A 59 -15.35 -18.12 22.11
CA GLY A 59 -15.03 -18.93 20.93
C GLY A 59 -14.56 -18.09 19.74
N LEU A 60 -15.25 -16.98 19.46
CA LEU A 60 -14.89 -16.00 18.43
C LEU A 60 -13.49 -15.42 18.66
N ILE A 61 -13.20 -14.93 19.87
CA ILE A 61 -11.91 -14.31 20.21
C ILE A 61 -10.76 -15.33 20.07
N ARG A 62 -10.91 -16.55 20.61
CA ARG A 62 -9.88 -17.60 20.51
C ARG A 62 -9.59 -18.00 19.06
N ARG A 63 -10.60 -18.01 18.19
CA ARG A 63 -10.41 -18.27 16.77
C ARG A 63 -9.55 -17.19 16.11
N GLN A 64 -9.72 -15.92 16.47
CA GLN A 64 -8.87 -14.85 15.95
C GLN A 64 -7.41 -15.02 16.44
N GLN A 65 -7.21 -15.27 17.73
CA GLN A 65 -5.87 -15.52 18.29
C GLN A 65 -5.17 -16.69 17.59
N ALA A 66 -5.89 -17.77 17.27
CA ALA A 66 -5.32 -18.92 16.57
C ALA A 66 -4.82 -18.57 15.16
N VAL A 67 -5.60 -17.82 14.38
CA VAL A 67 -5.22 -17.40 13.02
C VAL A 67 -4.01 -16.46 13.04
N PHE A 68 -4.00 -15.48 13.96
CA PHE A 68 -2.87 -14.57 14.11
C PHE A 68 -1.60 -15.28 14.66
N ALA A 69 -1.76 -16.29 15.52
CA ALA A 69 -0.64 -17.13 15.97
C ALA A 69 0.00 -17.95 14.86
N GLU A 70 -0.81 -18.55 13.98
CA GLU A 70 -0.31 -19.34 12.84
C GLU A 70 0.55 -18.49 11.89
N ARG A 71 0.18 -17.22 11.72
CA ARG A 71 0.92 -16.25 10.89
C ARG A 71 2.06 -15.53 11.64
N GLY A 72 2.16 -15.69 12.97
CA GLY A 72 3.16 -14.99 13.79
C GLY A 72 2.96 -13.47 13.83
N GLU A 73 1.72 -13.01 13.67
CA GLU A 73 1.38 -11.59 13.54
C GLU A 73 0.72 -11.07 14.83
N PRO A 74 1.22 -10.00 15.45
CA PRO A 74 0.47 -9.28 16.48
C PRO A 74 -0.79 -8.65 15.89
N VAL A 75 -1.84 -8.52 16.69
CA VAL A 75 -3.16 -8.03 16.24
C VAL A 75 -3.64 -6.85 17.08
N GLU A 76 -4.15 -5.84 16.39
CA GLU A 76 -4.97 -4.77 16.96
C GLU A 76 -6.46 -5.03 16.69
N TRP A 77 -7.29 -5.06 17.73
CA TRP A 77 -8.74 -5.15 17.63
C TRP A 77 -9.38 -3.80 17.96
N ARG A 78 -10.21 -3.27 17.06
CA ARG A 78 -10.92 -2.00 17.28
C ARG A 78 -12.32 -2.23 17.85
N VAL A 79 -12.61 -1.56 18.97
CA VAL A 79 -13.88 -1.68 19.68
C VAL A 79 -14.56 -0.33 19.80
N HIS A 80 -15.74 -0.20 19.21
CA HIS A 80 -16.53 1.02 19.26
C HIS A 80 -17.49 1.02 20.44
N SER A 81 -17.56 2.14 21.14
CA SER A 81 -18.40 2.31 22.35
C SER A 81 -19.89 2.11 22.11
N HIS A 82 -20.39 2.33 20.89
CA HIS A 82 -21.82 2.24 20.58
C HIS A 82 -22.32 0.80 20.32
N ASP A 83 -21.42 -0.21 20.23
CA ASP A 83 -21.76 -1.63 20.02
C ASP A 83 -21.62 -2.50 21.27
N GLN A 84 -21.98 -1.98 22.44
CA GLN A 84 -21.71 -2.65 23.72
C GLN A 84 -20.19 -2.83 23.96
N GLY A 85 -19.37 -1.89 23.50
CA GLY A 85 -17.91 -1.98 23.52
C GLY A 85 -17.28 -2.25 24.89
N ALA A 86 -17.98 -1.94 25.99
CA ALA A 86 -17.56 -2.29 27.35
C ALA A 86 -17.49 -3.81 27.56
N GLU A 87 -18.53 -4.55 27.18
CA GLU A 87 -18.59 -6.01 27.34
C GLU A 87 -17.52 -6.70 26.48
N LEU A 88 -17.41 -6.32 25.20
CA LEU A 88 -16.38 -6.87 24.32
C LEU A 88 -14.97 -6.55 24.84
N GLY A 89 -14.75 -5.32 25.31
CA GLY A 89 -13.47 -4.92 25.90
C GLY A 89 -13.10 -5.70 27.16
N GLU A 90 -14.06 -6.04 28.02
CA GLU A 90 -13.83 -6.93 29.17
C GLU A 90 -13.43 -8.33 28.71
N ARG A 91 -14.16 -8.91 27.74
CA ARG A 91 -13.83 -10.24 27.18
C ARG A 91 -12.47 -10.30 26.51
N LEU A 92 -12.09 -9.25 25.78
CA LEU A 92 -10.76 -9.16 25.18
C LEU A 92 -9.66 -9.16 26.26
N ARG A 93 -9.84 -8.41 27.36
CA ARG A 93 -8.91 -8.44 28.50
C ARG A 93 -8.85 -9.81 29.17
N GLU A 94 -9.99 -10.47 29.39
CA GLU A 94 -10.04 -11.85 29.90
C GLU A 94 -9.28 -12.83 29.00
N ALA A 95 -9.28 -12.60 27.68
CA ALA A 95 -8.53 -13.38 26.69
C ALA A 95 -7.05 -12.98 26.56
N GLY A 96 -6.57 -12.01 27.35
CA GLY A 96 -5.17 -11.59 27.39
C GLY A 96 -4.81 -10.45 26.43
N PHE A 97 -5.78 -9.73 25.86
CA PHE A 97 -5.51 -8.50 25.13
C PHE A 97 -5.23 -7.34 26.10
N ALA A 98 -4.30 -6.46 25.74
CA ALA A 98 -4.02 -5.21 26.45
C ALA A 98 -4.81 -4.06 25.81
N ALA A 99 -5.49 -3.24 26.63
CA ALA A 99 -6.13 -2.03 26.12
C ALA A 99 -5.07 -1.01 25.67
N GLY A 100 -5.28 -0.43 24.49
CA GLY A 100 -4.45 0.59 23.86
C GLY A 100 -5.12 1.96 23.87
N TRP A 101 -5.05 2.64 22.73
CA TRP A 101 -5.49 4.03 22.60
C TRP A 101 -7.02 4.15 22.51
N GLU A 102 -7.61 4.90 23.44
CA GLU A 102 -9.02 5.30 23.40
C GLU A 102 -9.15 6.72 22.86
N ARG A 103 -9.98 6.92 21.83
CA ARG A 103 -10.15 8.22 21.18
C ARG A 103 -11.50 8.40 20.51
N ALA A 104 -11.84 9.66 20.22
CA ALA A 104 -13.07 10.01 19.53
C ALA A 104 -12.94 9.75 18.03
N VAL A 105 -13.99 9.18 17.42
CA VAL A 105 -14.20 9.19 15.98
C VAL A 105 -14.96 10.46 15.61
N LEU A 106 -14.35 11.27 14.75
CA LEU A 106 -14.80 12.60 14.37
C LEU A 106 -15.11 12.62 12.88
N VAL A 107 -16.29 13.13 12.51
CA VAL A 107 -16.73 13.22 11.11
C VAL A 107 -17.19 14.64 10.77
N ALA A 108 -16.84 15.13 9.58
CA ALA A 108 -17.30 16.41 9.05
C ALA A 108 -17.73 16.30 7.59
N GLU A 109 -18.80 16.99 7.21
CA GLU A 109 -19.14 17.20 5.80
C GLU A 109 -18.18 18.22 5.19
N ILE A 110 -17.57 17.89 4.06
CA ILE A 110 -16.59 18.75 3.34
C ILE A 110 -17.18 20.13 3.03
N ASP A 111 -18.45 20.21 2.66
CA ASP A 111 -19.12 21.47 2.32
C ASP A 111 -19.39 22.37 3.53
N GLY A 112 -19.38 21.81 4.74
CA GLY A 112 -19.50 22.55 5.99
C GLY A 112 -18.18 23.10 6.52
N LEU A 113 -17.04 22.72 5.92
CA LEU A 113 -15.71 23.09 6.40
C LEU A 113 -15.18 24.37 5.73
N PRO A 114 -14.33 25.13 6.45
CA PRO A 114 -13.71 26.35 5.91
C PRO A 114 -12.83 26.02 4.70
N GLY A 115 -12.82 26.90 3.70
CA GLY A 115 -11.85 26.87 2.59
C GLY A 115 -10.54 27.56 2.96
N PRO A 116 -9.49 27.41 2.14
CA PRO A 116 -8.18 28.00 2.39
C PRO A 116 -8.27 29.53 2.45
N GLY A 117 -7.51 30.11 3.36
CA GLY A 117 -7.43 31.55 3.58
C GLY A 117 -6.01 31.98 3.94
N ALA A 118 -5.78 33.30 3.98
CA ALA A 118 -4.48 33.84 4.38
C ALA A 118 -4.17 33.44 5.84
N LEU A 119 -3.01 32.83 6.05
CA LEU A 119 -2.54 32.45 7.38
C LEU A 119 -1.70 33.59 8.00
N PRO A 120 -1.79 33.79 9.32
CA PRO A 120 -1.01 34.82 10.01
C PRO A 120 0.48 34.47 10.07
N ASP A 121 1.29 35.45 10.47
CA ASP A 121 2.69 35.27 10.88
C ASP A 121 3.61 34.61 9.84
N GLY A 122 3.32 34.80 8.56
CA GLY A 122 4.08 34.20 7.47
C GLY A 122 4.00 32.66 7.45
N ARG A 123 2.98 32.08 8.07
CA ARG A 123 2.72 30.65 8.00
C ARG A 123 2.18 30.28 6.62
N GLY A 124 2.53 29.08 6.18
CA GLY A 124 2.04 28.49 4.95
C GLY A 124 1.74 27.02 5.14
N VAL A 125 0.66 26.54 4.54
CA VAL A 125 0.43 25.12 4.36
C VAL A 125 0.72 24.77 2.92
N ARG A 126 1.59 23.78 2.68
CA ARG A 126 1.91 23.30 1.34
C ARG A 126 1.88 21.78 1.28
N GLU A 127 1.66 21.27 0.08
CA GLU A 127 1.87 19.87 -0.24
C GLU A 127 3.36 19.51 -0.20
N LEU A 128 3.65 18.31 0.29
CA LEU A 128 4.94 17.66 0.15
C LEU A 128 4.99 16.91 -1.18
N LEU A 129 5.96 17.26 -2.03
CA LEU A 129 6.02 16.77 -3.40
C LEU A 129 6.83 15.47 -3.53
N ARG A 130 6.62 14.76 -4.66
CA ARG A 130 7.48 13.66 -5.09
C ARG A 130 8.92 14.16 -5.29
N GLY A 131 9.89 13.46 -4.71
CA GLY A 131 11.33 13.77 -4.79
C GLY A 131 11.91 14.58 -3.63
N GLU A 132 11.08 15.10 -2.70
CA GLU A 132 11.57 15.83 -1.52
C GLU A 132 12.01 14.87 -0.39
N HIS A 133 12.89 13.90 -0.68
CA HIS A 133 13.20 12.76 0.20
C HIS A 133 13.64 13.18 1.62
N ASP A 134 14.49 14.20 1.75
CA ASP A 134 14.96 14.68 3.06
C ASP A 134 13.80 15.24 3.93
N LEU A 135 12.80 15.86 3.28
CA LEU A 135 11.61 16.37 3.96
C LEU A 135 10.67 15.22 4.33
N HIS A 136 10.48 14.23 3.45
CA HIS A 136 9.76 12.99 3.78
C HIS A 136 10.34 12.33 5.04
N GLU A 137 11.66 12.14 5.10
CA GLU A 137 12.34 11.58 6.28
C GLU A 137 12.20 12.44 7.54
N ARG A 138 12.18 13.77 7.38
CA ARG A 138 11.92 14.68 8.51
C ARG A 138 10.48 14.55 9.02
N ILE A 139 9.50 14.49 8.12
CA ILE A 139 8.10 14.34 8.52
C ILE A 139 7.86 12.97 9.14
N ARG A 140 8.39 11.87 8.58
CA ARG A 140 8.31 10.53 9.17
C ARG A 140 8.77 10.54 10.63
N ARG A 141 9.88 11.21 10.94
CA ARG A 141 10.35 11.35 12.32
C ARG A 141 9.40 12.14 13.22
N ILE A 142 8.81 13.23 12.72
CA ILE A 142 7.85 14.03 13.51
C ILE A 142 6.53 13.25 13.70
N ALA A 143 6.05 12.56 12.68
CA ALA A 143 4.87 11.69 12.75
C ALA A 143 5.07 10.58 13.79
N ALA A 144 6.20 9.87 13.72
CA ALA A 144 6.57 8.83 14.69
C ALA A 144 6.67 9.35 16.14
N ALA A 145 7.17 10.57 16.33
CA ALA A 145 7.27 11.21 17.65
C ALA A 145 5.91 11.69 18.20
N THR A 146 4.86 11.67 17.40
CA THR A 146 3.51 12.14 17.75
C THR A 146 2.44 11.04 17.65
N GLU A 147 2.86 9.78 17.48
CA GLU A 147 1.98 8.61 17.59
C GLU A 147 1.28 8.54 18.96
N PRO A 148 0.10 7.89 19.06
CA PRO A 148 -0.61 7.17 17.99
C PRO A 148 -1.43 8.10 17.06
N HIS A 149 -1.55 7.69 15.80
CA HIS A 149 -2.48 8.27 14.81
C HIS A 149 -3.54 7.25 14.39
N ARG A 150 -4.63 7.69 13.72
CA ARG A 150 -5.65 6.78 13.16
C ARG A 150 -5.01 5.76 12.21
N THR A 151 -4.16 6.28 11.34
CA THR A 151 -3.32 5.53 10.41
C THR A 151 -1.98 6.24 10.43
N SER A 152 -0.93 5.60 10.97
CA SER A 152 0.40 6.21 10.99
C SER A 152 0.84 6.56 9.57
N LEU A 153 1.74 7.53 9.44
CA LEU A 153 2.27 7.92 8.14
C LEU A 153 2.95 6.73 7.44
N THR A 154 3.71 5.94 8.19
CA THR A 154 4.39 4.74 7.68
C THR A 154 3.40 3.69 7.19
N GLU A 155 2.29 3.47 7.88
CA GLU A 155 1.27 2.50 7.45
C GLU A 155 0.54 2.98 6.19
N MET A 156 0.20 4.27 6.08
CA MET A 156 -0.37 4.85 4.86
C MET A 156 0.58 4.67 3.67
N GLU A 157 1.86 5.05 3.83
CA GLU A 157 2.87 4.90 2.77
C GLU A 157 3.06 3.42 2.37
N ALA A 158 3.00 2.51 3.34
CA ALA A 158 3.16 1.08 3.13
C ALA A 158 1.92 0.41 2.50
N ASP A 159 0.71 0.93 2.76
CA ASP A 159 -0.52 0.49 2.12
C ASP A 159 -0.49 0.74 0.60
N GLY A 160 0.22 1.81 0.21
CA GLY A 160 0.53 2.14 -1.17
C GLY A 160 -0.58 2.89 -1.90
N ASP A 161 -0.18 3.62 -2.94
CA ASP A 161 -1.03 4.51 -3.72
C ASP A 161 -2.13 3.72 -4.47
N LEU A 162 -3.39 3.98 -4.13
CA LEU A 162 -4.57 3.43 -4.79
C LEU A 162 -4.93 4.17 -6.10
N GLY A 163 -4.17 5.20 -6.46
CA GLY A 163 -4.31 5.93 -7.72
C GLY A 163 -4.00 7.42 -7.59
N TRP A 164 -3.79 8.06 -8.75
CA TRP A 164 -3.42 9.48 -8.86
C TRP A 164 -4.16 10.41 -7.88
N ASN A 165 -3.40 11.08 -7.03
CA ASN A 165 -3.85 12.06 -6.03
C ASN A 165 -4.81 11.49 -4.97
N SER A 166 -4.81 10.18 -4.73
CA SER A 166 -5.64 9.55 -3.69
C SER A 166 -5.17 9.85 -2.26
N GLU A 167 -3.95 10.35 -2.11
CA GLU A 167 -3.31 10.70 -0.84
C GLU A 167 -2.80 12.14 -0.86
N GLN A 168 -2.71 12.76 0.31
CA GLN A 168 -2.13 14.08 0.50
C GLN A 168 -1.29 14.10 1.78
N ILE A 169 -0.06 14.61 1.66
CA ILE A 169 0.79 14.97 2.80
C ILE A 169 0.99 16.48 2.77
N LEU A 170 0.59 17.15 3.84
CA LEU A 170 0.70 18.58 4.02
C LEU A 170 1.73 18.92 5.09
N MET A 171 2.47 20.00 4.86
CA MET A 171 3.37 20.61 5.82
C MET A 171 2.87 21.99 6.21
N LEU A 172 2.96 22.30 7.50
CA LEU A 172 2.79 23.65 8.01
C LEU A 172 4.17 24.25 8.28
N GLU A 173 4.50 25.33 7.61
CA GLU A 173 5.79 26.01 7.71
C GLU A 173 5.61 27.45 8.21
N SER A 174 6.70 28.03 8.70
CA SER A 174 6.83 29.45 9.03
C SER A 174 8.26 29.93 8.71
N GLY A 175 8.55 31.22 8.90
CA GLY A 175 9.92 31.72 8.82
C GLY A 175 10.92 31.04 9.78
N ALA A 176 10.43 30.32 10.80
CA ALA A 176 11.24 29.52 11.73
C ALA A 176 11.41 28.04 11.32
N GLY A 177 10.80 27.61 10.21
CA GLY A 177 10.85 26.25 9.69
C GLY A 177 9.54 25.47 9.84
N LEU A 178 9.64 24.14 9.67
CA LEU A 178 8.53 23.18 9.75
C LEU A 178 7.94 23.14 11.16
N LEU A 179 6.64 23.44 11.26
CA LEU A 179 5.86 23.44 12.50
C LEU A 179 5.09 22.14 12.72
N GLY A 180 4.65 21.49 11.65
CA GLY A 180 3.94 20.21 11.74
C GLY A 180 3.57 19.65 10.38
N ALA A 181 2.94 18.48 10.39
CA ALA A 181 2.43 17.81 9.20
C ALA A 181 1.04 17.22 9.43
N ALA A 182 0.33 16.98 8.34
CA ALA A 182 -0.93 16.24 8.31
C ALA A 182 -0.97 15.35 7.07
N TRP A 183 -1.60 14.18 7.17
CA TRP A 183 -1.79 13.32 6.01
C TRP A 183 -3.21 12.78 5.96
N ALA A 184 -3.70 12.61 4.74
CA ALA A 184 -5.04 12.10 4.48
C ALA A 184 -5.06 11.26 3.20
N GLN A 185 -5.96 10.29 3.16
CA GLN A 185 -6.17 9.43 2.01
C GLN A 185 -7.67 9.30 1.72
N ARG A 186 -8.03 9.29 0.44
CA ARG A 186 -9.36 8.88 0.01
C ARG A 186 -9.55 7.41 0.36
N VAL A 187 -10.72 7.07 0.90
CA VAL A 187 -11.08 5.67 1.13
C VAL A 187 -11.87 5.18 -0.07
N ASP A 188 -11.23 4.40 -0.93
CA ASP A 188 -11.77 3.94 -2.21
C ASP A 188 -13.16 3.30 -2.09
N GLY A 189 -14.06 3.60 -3.04
CA GLY A 189 -15.42 3.07 -3.04
C GLY A 189 -16.30 3.57 -1.90
N THR A 190 -15.92 4.66 -1.23
CA THR A 190 -16.71 5.31 -0.18
C THR A 190 -16.80 6.81 -0.41
N GLU A 191 -17.68 7.47 0.34
CA GLU A 191 -17.81 8.92 0.38
C GLU A 191 -16.77 9.57 1.32
N PHE A 192 -15.87 8.80 1.93
CA PHE A 192 -14.96 9.29 2.97
C PHE A 192 -13.54 9.60 2.48
N ILE A 193 -12.99 10.67 3.03
CA ILE A 193 -11.55 10.90 3.14
C ILE A 193 -11.14 10.66 4.59
N SER A 194 -10.16 9.79 4.80
CA SER A 194 -9.56 9.55 6.10
C SER A 194 -8.40 10.51 6.34
N ILE A 195 -8.49 11.33 7.37
CA ILE A 195 -7.34 12.01 7.95
C ILE A 195 -6.59 10.99 8.80
N GLY A 196 -5.45 10.51 8.29
CA GLY A 196 -4.63 9.50 8.94
C GLY A 196 -4.01 10.01 10.24
N GLY A 197 -3.49 11.25 10.21
CA GLY A 197 -2.93 11.89 11.40
C GLY A 197 -2.55 13.35 11.19
N MET A 198 -2.28 14.01 12.32
CA MET A 198 -1.82 15.40 12.41
C MET A 198 -0.82 15.50 13.55
N THR A 199 0.39 16.02 13.29
CA THR A 199 1.48 16.05 14.30
C THR A 199 1.28 17.13 15.37
N GLY A 200 0.09 17.70 15.50
CA GLY A 200 -0.26 18.75 16.44
C GLY A 200 -1.66 19.33 16.17
N PRO A 201 -2.22 20.12 17.11
CA PRO A 201 -3.56 20.68 17.02
C PRO A 201 -3.64 21.91 16.08
N HIS A 202 -3.07 21.80 14.88
CA HIS A 202 -2.94 22.85 13.87
C HIS A 202 -4.22 22.94 13.01
N ALA A 203 -5.11 23.89 13.34
CA ALA A 203 -6.35 24.09 12.59
C ALA A 203 -6.12 24.48 11.13
N GLU A 204 -4.93 24.99 10.80
CA GLU A 204 -4.50 25.41 9.46
C GLU A 204 -4.58 24.30 8.41
N PHE A 205 -4.47 23.02 8.82
CA PHE A 205 -4.57 21.90 7.89
C PHE A 205 -6.00 21.65 7.40
N VAL A 206 -7.03 21.96 8.19
CA VAL A 206 -8.42 21.66 7.82
C VAL A 206 -8.84 22.41 6.54
N PRO A 207 -8.58 23.73 6.40
CA PRO A 207 -8.82 24.43 5.15
C PRO A 207 -8.09 23.88 3.92
N ALA A 208 -6.82 23.50 4.08
CA ALA A 208 -6.01 22.97 2.99
C ALA A 208 -6.48 21.58 2.54
N LEU A 209 -6.81 20.69 3.49
CA LEU A 209 -7.43 19.40 3.20
C LEU A 209 -8.79 19.59 2.52
N THR A 210 -9.59 20.57 2.96
CA THR A 210 -10.89 20.88 2.36
C THR A 210 -10.76 21.32 0.90
N ASP A 211 -9.73 22.10 0.55
CA ASP A 211 -9.45 22.47 -0.84
C ASP A 211 -9.10 21.26 -1.69
N TRP A 212 -8.19 20.41 -1.20
CA TRP A 212 -7.82 19.15 -1.86
C TRP A 212 -9.04 18.24 -2.06
N ALA A 213 -9.88 18.08 -1.05
CA ALA A 213 -11.11 17.30 -1.14
C ALA A 213 -12.08 17.83 -2.19
N ARG A 214 -12.24 19.15 -2.31
CA ARG A 214 -13.07 19.76 -3.37
C ARG A 214 -12.51 19.52 -4.77
N LEU A 215 -11.20 19.43 -4.94
CA LEU A 215 -10.58 19.02 -6.20
C LEU A 215 -10.85 17.54 -6.49
N LEU A 216 -10.73 16.67 -5.48
CA LEU A 216 -11.03 15.24 -5.60
C LEU A 216 -12.49 14.94 -6.01
N ARG A 217 -13.45 15.75 -5.56
CA ARG A 217 -14.88 15.62 -5.94
C ARG A 217 -15.15 15.75 -7.43
N ARG A 218 -14.21 16.29 -8.21
CA ARG A 218 -14.33 16.32 -9.68
C ARG A 218 -14.25 14.93 -10.31
N ARG A 219 -13.76 13.93 -9.56
CA ARG A 219 -13.47 12.56 -10.04
C ARG A 219 -13.89 11.48 -9.04
N SER A 220 -14.58 11.83 -7.96
CA SER A 220 -15.00 10.90 -6.90
C SER A 220 -16.22 11.43 -6.14
N ASP A 221 -16.87 10.54 -5.39
CA ASP A 221 -18.09 10.84 -4.63
C ASP A 221 -17.82 11.29 -3.19
N VAL A 222 -16.61 11.74 -2.86
CA VAL A 222 -16.25 12.12 -1.49
C VAL A 222 -17.12 13.27 -0.96
N ARG A 223 -17.61 13.11 0.26
CA ARG A 223 -18.51 14.05 0.97
C ARG A 223 -18.09 14.30 2.40
N GLU A 224 -17.45 13.34 3.04
CA GLU A 224 -17.08 13.43 4.45
C GLU A 224 -15.58 13.26 4.69
N PHE A 225 -15.07 13.96 5.70
CA PHE A 225 -13.83 13.57 6.37
C PHE A 225 -14.14 12.70 7.58
N VAL A 226 -13.28 11.72 7.83
CA VAL A 226 -13.18 11.01 9.11
C VAL A 226 -11.80 11.22 9.71
N ALA A 227 -11.74 11.44 11.02
CA ALA A 227 -10.52 11.54 11.79
C ALA A 227 -10.70 10.84 13.15
N GLU A 228 -9.60 10.46 13.78
CA GLU A 228 -9.62 9.99 15.16
C GLU A 228 -8.65 10.81 15.99
N ALA A 229 -9.11 11.29 17.15
CA ALA A 229 -8.29 12.16 17.99
C ALA A 229 -8.78 12.18 19.44
N ASP A 230 -7.84 12.50 20.34
CA ASP A 230 -8.10 12.85 21.73
C ASP A 230 -7.52 14.25 22.04
N GLY A 231 -7.60 14.66 23.31
CA GLY A 231 -6.93 15.84 23.84
C GLY A 231 -7.10 17.12 23.01
N ALA A 232 -5.99 17.84 22.81
CA ALA A 232 -5.98 19.13 22.11
C ALA A 232 -6.36 19.01 20.63
N LEU A 233 -5.98 17.91 19.96
CA LEU A 233 -6.30 17.68 18.56
C LEU A 233 -7.81 17.51 18.37
N ARG A 234 -8.46 16.69 19.23
CA ARG A 234 -9.93 16.56 19.25
C ARG A 234 -10.61 17.91 19.43
N HIS A 235 -10.15 18.72 20.37
CA HIS A 235 -10.72 20.07 20.57
C HIS A 235 -10.57 20.96 19.34
N THR A 236 -9.43 20.92 18.65
CA THR A 236 -9.23 21.67 17.40
C THR A 236 -10.19 21.21 16.31
N LEU A 237 -10.31 19.90 16.06
CA LEU A 237 -11.20 19.36 15.03
C LEU A 237 -12.68 19.69 15.30
N LEU A 238 -13.13 19.57 16.55
CA LEU A 238 -14.50 19.95 16.93
C LEU A 238 -14.78 21.44 16.66
N ARG A 239 -13.83 22.34 16.98
CA ARG A 239 -13.98 23.78 16.66
C ARG A 239 -13.95 24.07 15.16
N SER A 240 -13.27 23.22 14.38
CA SER A 240 -13.22 23.35 12.92
C SER A 240 -14.48 22.85 12.21
N GLY A 241 -15.43 22.21 12.92
CA GLY A 241 -16.73 21.78 12.38
C GLY A 241 -16.95 20.27 12.35
N PHE A 242 -16.06 19.47 12.96
CA PHE A 242 -16.26 18.03 13.10
C PHE A 242 -17.26 17.70 14.22
N TYR A 243 -17.97 16.59 14.06
CA TYR A 243 -18.87 16.02 15.04
C TYR A 243 -18.28 14.74 15.60
N GLU A 244 -18.31 14.58 16.93
CA GLU A 244 -18.06 13.28 17.55
C GLU A 244 -19.26 12.36 17.35
N ILE A 245 -18.99 11.21 16.73
CA ILE A 245 -20.02 10.21 16.43
C ILE A 245 -19.93 8.99 17.36
N THR A 246 -18.73 8.64 17.83
CA THR A 246 -18.49 7.56 18.79
C THR A 246 -17.07 7.65 19.37
N GLN A 247 -16.77 6.80 20.35
CA GLN A 247 -15.42 6.51 20.82
C GLN A 247 -14.97 5.13 20.33
N VAL A 248 -13.68 4.97 20.04
CA VAL A 248 -13.04 3.70 19.71
C VAL A 248 -11.86 3.45 20.64
N THR A 249 -11.74 2.22 21.14
CA THR A 249 -10.61 1.74 21.93
C THR A 249 -9.95 0.59 21.18
N THR A 250 -8.63 0.63 21.03
CA THR A 250 -7.89 -0.51 20.47
C THR A 250 -7.46 -1.50 21.55
N TYR A 251 -7.41 -2.78 21.20
CA TYR A 251 -6.97 -3.86 22.07
C TYR A 251 -5.91 -4.69 21.35
N HIS A 252 -4.78 -4.92 22.00
CA HIS A 252 -3.60 -5.51 21.38
C HIS A 252 -3.30 -6.89 21.94
N TRP A 253 -2.97 -7.84 21.07
CA TRP A 253 -2.48 -9.15 21.46
C TRP A 253 -1.32 -9.57 20.57
N SER A 254 -0.29 -10.18 21.16
CA SER A 254 0.87 -10.67 20.41
C SER A 254 1.01 -12.18 20.59
N PRO A 255 1.13 -12.96 19.50
CA PRO A 255 1.47 -14.36 19.60
C PRO A 255 2.92 -14.54 20.08
N PRO A 256 3.26 -15.69 20.66
CA PRO A 256 4.64 -16.01 20.99
C PRO A 256 5.46 -16.24 19.71
N GLY A 257 6.66 -15.68 19.64
CA GLY A 257 7.59 -15.90 18.52
C GLY A 257 8.11 -14.60 17.90
N PRO A 258 9.02 -14.71 16.93
CA PRO A 258 9.51 -13.55 16.20
C PRO A 258 8.43 -13.01 15.26
N VAL A 259 8.30 -11.69 15.22
CA VAL A 259 7.48 -10.98 14.26
C VAL A 259 8.34 -10.64 13.04
N ALA A 260 7.78 -10.78 11.84
CA ALA A 260 8.48 -10.37 10.63
C ALA A 260 8.76 -8.84 10.68
N PRO A 261 9.97 -8.38 10.36
CA PRO A 261 10.32 -6.96 10.47
C PRO A 261 9.69 -6.12 9.36
N ASP A 262 9.42 -6.72 8.20
CA ASP A 262 8.96 -6.04 6.99
C ASP A 262 7.71 -6.69 6.40
N ARG A 263 6.86 -5.86 5.79
CA ARG A 263 5.71 -6.34 5.01
C ARG A 263 6.19 -7.20 3.84
N PRO A 264 5.39 -8.18 3.38
CA PRO A 264 5.72 -9.02 2.22
C PRO A 264 5.99 -8.20 0.95
N VAL A 265 5.33 -7.04 0.83
CA VAL A 265 5.46 -6.11 -0.28
C VAL A 265 5.60 -4.71 0.28
N LYS A 266 6.55 -3.94 -0.25
CA LYS A 266 6.71 -2.50 -0.02
C LYS A 266 6.67 -1.79 -1.36
N ARG A 267 5.71 -0.90 -1.55
CA ARG A 267 5.71 0.01 -2.70
C ARG A 267 6.81 1.04 -2.48
N LEU A 268 7.60 1.34 -3.51
CA LEU A 268 8.74 2.25 -3.39
C LEU A 268 8.31 3.70 -3.66
N ILE A 269 7.27 4.16 -2.97
CA ILE A 269 6.69 5.50 -3.14
C ILE A 269 7.52 6.49 -2.32
N PHE A 270 7.96 7.58 -2.95
CA PHE A 270 8.81 8.60 -2.32
C PHE A 270 10.11 8.06 -1.72
N ASP A 271 10.51 6.85 -2.13
CA ASP A 271 11.63 6.12 -1.55
C ASP A 271 12.89 6.33 -2.40
N SER A 272 13.99 6.74 -1.77
CA SER A 272 15.27 6.89 -2.46
C SER A 272 15.82 5.55 -2.96
N GLU A 273 15.37 4.42 -2.39
CA GLU A 273 15.63 3.06 -2.88
C GLU A 273 15.18 2.88 -4.33
N HIS A 274 14.05 3.50 -4.72
CA HIS A 274 13.53 3.45 -6.08
C HIS A 274 14.49 4.10 -7.08
N ASP A 275 14.93 5.31 -6.77
CA ASP A 275 15.77 6.11 -7.66
C ASP A 275 17.17 5.51 -7.75
N ALA A 276 17.73 5.04 -6.63
CA ALA A 276 18.99 4.32 -6.60
C ALA A 276 18.94 3.03 -7.43
N LEU A 277 17.82 2.31 -7.41
CA LEU A 277 17.65 1.11 -8.22
C LEU A 277 17.58 1.42 -9.71
N TRP A 278 16.83 2.46 -10.11
CA TRP A 278 16.80 2.93 -11.50
C TRP A 278 18.17 3.40 -11.99
N ASP A 279 18.93 4.13 -11.16
CA ASP A 279 20.29 4.56 -11.50
C ASP A 279 21.22 3.37 -11.77
N ARG A 280 21.19 2.35 -10.89
CA ARG A 280 21.98 1.12 -11.10
C ARG A 280 21.51 0.36 -12.34
N PHE A 281 20.20 0.27 -12.57
CA PHE A 281 19.63 -0.38 -13.76
C PHE A 281 20.08 0.32 -15.05
N ASN A 282 19.93 1.64 -15.12
CA ASN A 282 20.36 2.46 -16.26
C ASN A 282 21.87 2.30 -16.52
N ALA A 283 22.69 2.37 -15.48
CA ALA A 283 24.13 2.21 -15.60
C ALA A 283 24.54 0.81 -16.09
N ARG A 284 23.85 -0.24 -15.64
CA ARG A 284 24.18 -1.63 -15.95
C ARG A 284 23.70 -2.08 -17.32
N PHE A 285 22.54 -1.59 -17.74
CA PHE A 285 21.85 -2.05 -18.94
C PHE A 285 21.78 -1.01 -20.05
N ALA A 286 22.26 0.21 -19.83
CA ALA A 286 22.14 1.32 -20.78
C ALA A 286 20.68 1.44 -21.28
N PHE A 287 19.74 1.49 -20.34
CA PHE A 287 18.32 1.49 -20.67
C PHE A 287 17.93 2.73 -21.45
N GLU A 288 17.43 2.52 -22.66
CA GLU A 288 16.94 3.56 -23.55
C GLU A 288 15.45 3.32 -23.80
N PRO A 289 14.55 4.07 -23.14
CA PRO A 289 13.11 3.96 -23.34
C PRO A 289 12.71 4.63 -24.67
N GLY A 290 13.13 4.03 -25.78
CA GLY A 290 12.86 4.45 -27.15
C GLY A 290 11.81 3.59 -27.84
N ILE A 291 11.13 4.17 -28.83
CA ILE A 291 10.15 3.47 -29.67
C ILE A 291 10.70 3.11 -31.07
N GLU A 292 11.94 3.50 -31.36
CA GLU A 292 12.54 3.41 -32.69
C GLU A 292 13.76 2.48 -32.74
N THR A 293 14.37 2.19 -31.59
CA THR A 293 15.60 1.39 -31.47
C THR A 293 15.37 0.22 -30.52
N TYR A 294 15.68 -0.99 -30.98
CA TYR A 294 15.57 -2.22 -30.21
C TYR A 294 16.89 -3.00 -30.24
N PRO A 295 17.29 -3.68 -29.14
CA PRO A 295 16.60 -3.77 -27.85
C PRO A 295 16.71 -2.49 -27.01
N GLY A 296 15.72 -2.23 -26.15
CA GLY A 296 15.73 -1.09 -25.22
C GLY A 296 16.75 -1.19 -24.08
N ILE A 297 17.48 -2.29 -23.97
CA ILE A 297 18.60 -2.50 -23.05
C ILE A 297 19.75 -3.22 -23.76
N THR A 298 20.96 -3.05 -23.25
CA THR A 298 22.09 -3.94 -23.52
C THR A 298 21.84 -5.27 -22.80
N GLU A 299 21.26 -6.24 -23.53
CA GLU A 299 20.98 -7.58 -23.02
C GLU A 299 22.27 -8.27 -22.52
N PRO A 300 22.29 -8.84 -21.30
CA PRO A 300 23.46 -9.57 -20.79
C PRO A 300 23.83 -10.78 -21.66
N PRO A 301 25.09 -11.26 -21.65
CA PRO A 301 25.46 -12.48 -22.36
C PRO A 301 24.61 -13.71 -21.99
N ALA A 302 24.30 -13.85 -20.70
CA ALA A 302 23.39 -14.85 -20.16
C ALA A 302 21.94 -14.37 -20.26
N SER A 303 21.41 -14.24 -21.47
CA SER A 303 20.02 -13.86 -21.71
C SER A 303 19.41 -14.54 -22.92
N VAL A 304 18.09 -14.67 -22.91
CA VAL A 304 17.28 -15.18 -24.01
C VAL A 304 16.04 -14.30 -24.14
N THR A 305 15.70 -13.93 -25.37
CA THR A 305 14.57 -13.03 -25.65
C THR A 305 13.58 -13.69 -26.61
N TRP A 306 12.31 -13.66 -26.23
CA TRP A 306 11.20 -14.21 -27.01
C TRP A 306 10.28 -13.10 -27.51
N HIS A 307 9.69 -13.31 -28.68
CA HIS A 307 8.55 -12.52 -29.12
C HIS A 307 7.29 -13.03 -28.43
N LEU A 308 6.44 -12.11 -27.94
CA LEU A 308 5.18 -12.42 -27.29
C LEU A 308 4.00 -12.61 -28.25
N ALA A 309 4.22 -12.67 -29.56
CA ALA A 309 3.15 -12.78 -30.57
C ALA A 309 2.33 -14.08 -30.47
N ALA A 310 2.86 -15.10 -29.80
CA ALA A 310 2.15 -16.35 -29.53
C ALA A 310 1.05 -16.21 -28.46
N ILE A 311 1.07 -15.13 -27.67
CA ILE A 311 0.09 -14.84 -26.63
C ILE A 311 -0.74 -13.64 -27.08
N ASP A 312 -2.05 -13.82 -27.18
CA ASP A 312 -2.95 -12.68 -27.21
C ASP A 312 -3.03 -12.10 -25.79
N ARG A 313 -2.79 -10.80 -25.62
CA ARG A 313 -2.88 -10.15 -24.30
C ARG A 313 -4.28 -10.26 -23.67
N THR A 314 -5.31 -10.52 -24.47
CA THR A 314 -6.67 -10.77 -24.01
C THR A 314 -6.94 -12.24 -23.68
N ASP A 315 -6.02 -13.15 -24.04
CA ASP A 315 -6.04 -14.56 -23.67
C ASP A 315 -5.47 -14.76 -22.27
N GLY A 316 -6.36 -14.65 -21.28
CA GLY A 316 -6.04 -14.79 -19.86
C GLY A 316 -5.26 -16.07 -19.51
N PRO A 317 -5.65 -17.27 -20.00
CA PRO A 317 -4.91 -18.51 -19.76
C PRO A 317 -3.44 -18.52 -20.19
N ALA A 318 -3.12 -18.04 -21.40
CA ALA A 318 -1.75 -18.07 -21.92
C ALA A 318 -0.85 -17.06 -21.20
N ALA A 319 -1.35 -15.85 -20.97
CA ALA A 319 -0.67 -14.84 -20.16
C ALA A 319 -0.43 -15.34 -18.72
N ALA A 320 -1.45 -15.92 -18.07
CA ALA A 320 -1.29 -16.48 -16.72
C ALA A 320 -0.25 -17.60 -16.66
N ARG A 321 -0.13 -18.43 -17.71
CA ARG A 321 0.90 -19.46 -17.80
C ARG A 321 2.31 -18.86 -17.92
N LEU A 322 2.49 -17.79 -18.69
CA LEU A 322 3.76 -17.07 -18.78
C LEU A 322 4.15 -16.52 -17.40
N GLU A 323 3.23 -15.84 -16.72
CA GLU A 323 3.49 -15.29 -15.38
C GLU A 323 3.85 -16.40 -14.38
N ALA A 324 3.15 -17.53 -14.41
CA ALA A 324 3.46 -18.67 -13.53
C ALA A 324 4.86 -19.26 -13.79
N ILE A 325 5.33 -19.29 -15.05
CA ILE A 325 6.69 -19.75 -15.39
C ILE A 325 7.73 -18.78 -14.80
N ILE A 326 7.54 -17.47 -14.99
CA ILE A 326 8.45 -16.43 -14.50
C ILE A 326 8.48 -16.41 -12.97
N GLU A 327 7.32 -16.38 -12.31
CA GLU A 327 7.21 -16.41 -10.85
C GLU A 327 7.94 -17.63 -10.28
N ARG A 328 7.68 -18.82 -10.83
CA ARG A 328 8.32 -20.06 -10.38
C ARG A 328 9.84 -20.00 -10.55
N GLY A 329 10.33 -19.50 -11.67
CA GLY A 329 11.76 -19.36 -11.94
C GLY A 329 12.44 -18.39 -10.98
N LEU A 330 11.88 -17.19 -10.82
CA LEU A 330 12.41 -16.17 -9.92
C LEU A 330 12.41 -16.65 -8.46
N ARG A 331 11.33 -17.29 -8.01
CA ARG A 331 11.21 -17.87 -6.68
C ARG A 331 12.23 -18.98 -6.42
N ALA A 332 12.53 -19.81 -7.42
CA ALA A 332 13.52 -20.86 -7.31
C ALA A 332 14.96 -20.33 -7.19
N CYS A 333 15.22 -19.14 -7.76
CA CYS A 333 16.55 -18.52 -7.74
C CYS A 333 16.77 -17.55 -6.56
N ALA A 334 15.70 -17.17 -5.84
CA ALA A 334 15.80 -16.29 -4.69
C ALA A 334 16.48 -17.00 -3.52
N ARG A 335 17.58 -16.43 -3.02
CA ARG A 335 18.29 -16.91 -1.84
C ARG A 335 17.42 -16.70 -0.58
N PRO A 336 17.66 -17.46 0.51
CA PRO A 336 16.92 -17.23 1.76
C PRO A 336 17.05 -15.78 2.24
N GLY A 337 15.91 -15.09 2.38
CA GLY A 337 15.84 -13.68 2.77
C GLY A 337 16.16 -12.68 1.66
N GLU A 338 16.46 -13.14 0.43
CA GLU A 338 16.64 -12.26 -0.73
C GLU A 338 15.28 -11.72 -1.19
N LEU A 339 15.24 -10.40 -1.37
CA LEU A 339 14.07 -9.69 -1.86
C LEU A 339 14.19 -9.50 -3.38
N LEU A 340 13.04 -9.49 -4.04
CA LEU A 340 12.93 -9.15 -5.45
C LEU A 340 12.33 -7.76 -5.62
N TYR A 341 12.59 -7.17 -6.78
CA TYR A 341 12.04 -5.90 -7.20
C TYR A 341 11.21 -6.09 -8.45
N TRP A 342 10.14 -5.30 -8.53
CA TRP A 342 9.38 -5.06 -9.75
C TRP A 342 9.42 -3.58 -10.06
N LEU A 343 9.87 -3.22 -11.26
CA LEU A 343 9.88 -1.86 -11.76
C LEU A 343 8.90 -1.72 -12.91
N ASP A 344 8.24 -0.57 -12.92
CA ASP A 344 7.41 -0.08 -14.00
C ASP A 344 7.96 1.31 -14.37
N ARG A 345 8.29 1.52 -15.63
CA ARG A 345 8.90 2.79 -16.08
C ARG A 345 8.02 4.01 -15.76
N ASN A 346 6.70 3.87 -15.79
CA ASN A 346 5.76 4.99 -15.62
C ASN A 346 5.08 5.00 -14.26
N HIS A 347 5.17 3.92 -13.49
CA HIS A 347 4.50 3.78 -12.21
C HIS A 347 5.46 3.43 -11.08
N VAL A 348 4.93 3.45 -9.85
CA VAL A 348 5.71 3.09 -8.67
C VAL A 348 6.04 1.59 -8.72
N GLY A 349 7.32 1.27 -8.60
CA GLY A 349 7.79 -0.10 -8.40
C GLY A 349 7.49 -0.65 -7.00
N ALA A 350 7.88 -1.90 -6.78
CA ALA A 350 7.74 -2.59 -5.50
C ALA A 350 8.97 -3.43 -5.18
N ARG A 351 9.29 -3.53 -3.89
CA ARG A 351 10.17 -4.54 -3.33
C ARG A 351 9.33 -5.59 -2.61
N PHE A 352 9.67 -6.87 -2.73
CA PHE A 352 8.88 -7.93 -2.13
C PHE A 352 9.69 -9.18 -1.77
N ASP A 353 9.20 -9.92 -0.77
CA ASP A 353 9.71 -11.24 -0.43
C ASP A 353 9.01 -12.28 -1.32
N PRO A 354 9.73 -12.91 -2.27
CA PRO A 354 9.12 -13.88 -3.16
C PRO A 354 8.46 -15.01 -2.37
N GLN A 355 9.00 -15.44 -1.23
CA GLN A 355 8.48 -16.56 -0.44
C GLN A 355 7.16 -16.25 0.28
N ARG A 356 6.74 -14.97 0.35
CA ARG A 356 5.53 -14.53 1.07
C ARG A 356 4.40 -14.01 0.17
N VAL A 357 4.57 -14.07 -1.16
CA VAL A 357 3.56 -13.66 -2.16
C VAL A 357 3.16 -14.84 -3.07
N GLY A 358 2.13 -14.67 -3.91
CA GLY A 358 1.86 -15.53 -5.09
C GLY A 358 1.25 -16.91 -4.81
N GLY A 359 0.66 -17.11 -3.63
CA GLY A 359 0.00 -18.37 -3.25
C GLY A 359 -1.43 -18.16 -2.74
N PRO A 360 -2.17 -19.25 -2.48
CA PRO A 360 -3.46 -19.14 -1.77
C PRO A 360 -3.24 -18.49 -0.41
N ASP A 361 -4.16 -17.62 0.00
CA ASP A 361 -4.14 -16.90 1.28
C ASP A 361 -2.89 -16.02 1.52
N ARG A 362 -2.22 -15.63 0.42
CA ARG A 362 -1.07 -14.71 0.37
C ARG A 362 -1.40 -13.49 -0.48
N PRO A 363 -0.72 -12.36 -0.26
CA PRO A 363 -0.82 -11.24 -1.17
C PRO A 363 -0.41 -11.63 -2.60
N PRO A 364 -0.97 -10.95 -3.62
CA PRO A 364 -0.59 -11.17 -5.02
C PRO A 364 0.90 -10.97 -5.26
N TRP A 365 1.45 -11.70 -6.26
CA TRP A 365 2.77 -11.41 -6.79
C TRP A 365 2.81 -9.98 -7.37
N PRO A 366 3.78 -9.13 -7.00
CA PRO A 366 3.83 -7.78 -7.52
C PRO A 366 4.15 -7.72 -9.02
N GLY A 367 3.22 -7.15 -9.78
CA GLY A 367 3.40 -6.84 -11.19
C GLY A 367 3.36 -8.03 -12.13
N ALA A 368 3.45 -7.75 -13.43
CA ALA A 368 3.50 -8.73 -14.51
C ALA A 368 4.85 -8.66 -15.24
N ALA A 369 5.27 -9.78 -15.83
CA ALA A 369 6.40 -9.83 -16.76
C ALA A 369 5.95 -9.52 -18.20
N TYR A 370 4.70 -9.83 -18.54
CA TYR A 370 4.09 -9.44 -19.82
C TYR A 370 3.86 -7.93 -19.84
N PRO A 371 4.49 -7.17 -20.76
CA PRO A 371 4.37 -5.71 -20.80
C PRO A 371 2.95 -5.26 -21.19
N ASP A 372 2.41 -4.27 -20.48
CA ASP A 372 1.03 -3.80 -20.64
C ASP A 372 0.90 -2.46 -21.38
N GLY A 373 2.01 -1.98 -21.94
CA GLY A 373 2.17 -0.63 -22.50
C GLY A 373 3.43 0.04 -21.97
N ASP A 374 3.85 -0.36 -20.77
CA ASP A 374 5.05 0.10 -20.09
C ASP A 374 6.17 -0.95 -20.11
N TYR A 375 7.38 -0.51 -19.78
CA TYR A 375 8.51 -1.41 -19.56
C TYR A 375 8.39 -1.99 -18.17
N LEU A 376 8.23 -3.31 -18.10
CA LEU A 376 8.04 -4.05 -16.85
C LEU A 376 9.25 -4.93 -16.59
N ILE A 377 9.78 -4.87 -15.37
CA ILE A 377 11.08 -5.47 -15.05
C ILE A 377 10.96 -6.15 -13.69
N HIS A 378 11.17 -7.47 -13.63
CA HIS A 378 11.46 -8.16 -12.36
C HIS A 378 12.95 -8.39 -12.23
N LEU A 379 13.52 -8.20 -11.05
CA LEU A 379 14.97 -8.33 -10.85
C LEU A 379 15.37 -8.53 -9.39
N THR A 380 16.58 -9.05 -9.17
CA THR A 380 17.24 -9.03 -7.85
C THR A 380 17.88 -7.66 -7.58
N ASP A 381 18.14 -7.35 -6.30
CA ASP A 381 18.79 -6.09 -5.90
C ASP A 381 20.15 -5.87 -6.60
N ASP A 382 20.92 -6.95 -6.77
CA ASP A 382 22.25 -6.96 -7.38
C ASP A 382 22.23 -7.02 -8.91
N LEU A 383 21.04 -6.96 -9.52
CA LEU A 383 20.82 -6.99 -10.97
C LEU A 383 21.35 -8.25 -11.67
N ARG A 384 21.63 -9.34 -10.94
CA ARG A 384 22.24 -10.55 -11.52
C ARG A 384 21.29 -11.32 -12.43
N LEU A 385 20.00 -11.31 -12.12
CA LEU A 385 18.96 -12.00 -12.87
C LEU A 385 17.67 -11.21 -12.87
N GLY A 386 16.80 -11.54 -13.83
CA GLY A 386 15.52 -10.88 -13.96
C GLY A 386 14.86 -11.05 -15.32
N THR A 387 13.83 -10.24 -15.54
CA THR A 387 13.07 -10.12 -16.76
C THR A 387 13.05 -8.67 -17.24
N PHE A 388 12.89 -8.47 -18.54
CA PHE A 388 12.66 -7.16 -19.16
C PHE A 388 11.59 -7.31 -20.24
N GLY A 389 10.38 -6.88 -19.92
CA GLY A 389 9.23 -6.83 -20.82
C GLY A 389 9.25 -5.54 -21.64
N HIS A 390 9.35 -5.67 -22.96
CA HIS A 390 9.37 -4.54 -23.87
C HIS A 390 8.00 -4.35 -24.55
N PRO A 391 7.28 -3.25 -24.29
CA PRO A 391 5.90 -3.09 -24.78
C PRO A 391 5.83 -2.91 -26.30
N ARG A 392 6.77 -2.15 -26.90
CA ARG A 392 6.77 -1.86 -28.34
C ARG A 392 7.36 -2.98 -29.21
N GLU A 393 8.47 -3.58 -28.78
CA GLU A 393 9.00 -4.78 -29.46
C GLU A 393 8.11 -6.01 -29.23
N ASN A 394 7.19 -5.95 -28.26
CA ASN A 394 6.34 -7.04 -27.83
C ASN A 394 7.19 -8.29 -27.52
N SER A 395 8.22 -8.08 -26.70
CA SER A 395 9.23 -9.08 -26.36
C SER A 395 9.41 -9.21 -24.84
N LEU A 396 9.89 -10.37 -24.42
CA LEU A 396 10.31 -10.65 -23.05
C LEU A 396 11.73 -11.17 -23.09
N CYS A 397 12.67 -10.38 -22.54
CA CYS A 397 14.04 -10.81 -22.27
C CYS A 397 14.10 -11.40 -20.86
N VAL A 398 14.67 -12.59 -20.72
CA VAL A 398 15.01 -13.18 -19.42
C VAL A 398 16.52 -13.29 -19.33
N PHE A 399 17.11 -12.88 -18.21
CA PHE A 399 18.55 -12.88 -18.02
C PHE A 399 18.97 -13.47 -16.67
N GLY A 400 20.19 -14.00 -16.63
CA GLY A 400 20.83 -14.62 -15.47
C GLY A 400 21.02 -16.13 -15.66
N ASP A 401 22.26 -16.59 -15.48
CA ASP A 401 22.64 -18.01 -15.64
C ASP A 401 21.87 -18.94 -14.68
N GLU A 402 21.47 -18.43 -13.52
CA GLU A 402 20.67 -19.18 -12.54
C GLU A 402 19.20 -19.27 -12.97
N LEU A 403 18.64 -18.25 -13.64
CA LEU A 403 17.21 -18.18 -13.98
C LEU A 403 16.86 -18.97 -15.24
N LEU A 404 17.69 -18.87 -16.28
CA LEU A 404 17.42 -19.49 -17.58
C LEU A 404 17.12 -21.00 -17.49
N PRO A 405 17.84 -21.82 -16.71
CA PRO A 405 17.55 -23.24 -16.55
C PRO A 405 16.14 -23.55 -16.02
N HIS A 406 15.50 -22.61 -15.31
CA HIS A 406 14.17 -22.81 -14.71
C HIS A 406 13.00 -22.43 -15.63
N VAL A 407 13.26 -21.68 -16.71
CA VAL A 407 12.19 -21.07 -17.52
C VAL A 407 12.32 -21.33 -19.02
N GLU A 408 13.53 -21.54 -19.54
CA GLU A 408 13.77 -21.53 -20.98
C GLU A 408 12.99 -22.61 -21.74
N GLU A 409 12.95 -23.85 -21.23
CA GLU A 409 12.22 -24.95 -21.86
C GLU A 409 10.71 -24.64 -21.95
N ASP A 410 10.12 -24.20 -20.84
CA ASP A 410 8.70 -23.88 -20.76
C ASP A 410 8.33 -22.65 -21.60
N LEU A 411 9.20 -21.62 -21.63
CA LEU A 411 9.02 -20.45 -22.48
C LEU A 411 9.15 -20.79 -23.97
N ASN A 412 10.08 -21.68 -24.35
CA ASN A 412 10.17 -22.17 -25.72
C ASN A 412 8.91 -22.94 -26.13
N ALA A 413 8.35 -23.74 -25.21
CA ALA A 413 7.10 -24.46 -25.45
C ALA A 413 5.89 -23.53 -25.59
N LEU A 414 5.87 -22.41 -24.86
CA LEU A 414 4.78 -21.44 -24.87
C LEU A 414 4.88 -20.41 -26.00
N LEU A 415 6.06 -19.85 -26.22
CA LEU A 415 6.31 -18.71 -27.11
C LEU A 415 6.98 -19.09 -28.43
N GLY A 416 7.47 -20.32 -28.55
CA GLY A 416 8.26 -20.78 -29.68
C GLY A 416 9.74 -20.42 -29.58
N ALA A 417 10.44 -20.42 -30.72
CA ALA A 417 11.88 -20.19 -30.74
C ALA A 417 12.24 -18.74 -30.33
N PRO A 418 13.33 -18.53 -29.57
CA PRO A 418 13.75 -17.20 -29.18
C PRO A 418 14.22 -16.38 -30.39
N MET A 419 13.97 -15.07 -30.33
CA MET A 419 14.42 -14.12 -31.36
C MET A 419 15.88 -13.69 -31.14
N ARG A 420 16.34 -13.64 -29.88
CA ARG A 420 17.73 -13.32 -29.52
C ARG A 420 18.27 -14.20 -28.40
N ARG A 421 19.60 -14.32 -28.39
CA ARG A 421 20.39 -14.87 -27.28
C ARG A 421 21.60 -13.99 -27.04
N GLY A 422 21.82 -13.59 -25.79
CA GLY A 422 22.94 -12.72 -25.42
C GLY A 422 23.00 -11.42 -26.24
N GLY A 423 21.85 -10.81 -26.53
CA GLY A 423 21.77 -9.60 -27.35
C GLY A 423 21.91 -9.79 -28.86
N ARG A 424 22.10 -11.01 -29.35
CA ARG A 424 22.33 -11.30 -30.77
C ARG A 424 21.12 -11.96 -31.43
N THR A 425 20.76 -11.49 -32.61
CA THR A 425 19.67 -12.07 -33.40
C THR A 425 20.07 -13.44 -33.91
N ARG A 426 19.10 -14.34 -34.09
CA ARG A 426 19.33 -15.70 -34.60
C ARG A 426 20.16 -15.77 -35.90
N GLY A 427 20.17 -14.72 -36.72
CA GLY A 427 21.02 -14.60 -37.92
C GLY A 427 22.51 -14.37 -37.64
N ASP A 428 22.85 -13.79 -36.48
CA ASP A 428 24.22 -13.44 -36.09
C ASP A 428 24.91 -14.56 -35.28
N LEU A 429 24.18 -15.62 -34.92
CA LEU A 429 24.69 -16.78 -34.17
C LEU A 429 25.37 -17.84 -35.06
N GLN A 430 25.47 -17.59 -36.37
CA GLN A 430 26.13 -18.46 -37.36
C GLN A 430 27.40 -17.86 -37.98
N ALA A 431 27.95 -16.76 -37.44
CA ALA A 431 29.18 -16.12 -37.90
C ALA A 431 30.40 -16.46 -37.03
#